data_AF-A0A6P0YZB1-F1
#
_entry.id   AF-A0A6P0YZB1-F1
#
_cell.length_a   1.000
_cell.length_b   1.000
_cell.length_c   1.000
_cell.angle_alpha   90.00
_cell.angle_beta   90.00
_cell.angle_gamma   90.00
#
_symmetry.space_group_name_H-M   'P 1'
#
loop_
_entity.id
_entity.type
_entity.pdbx_description
1 polymer ?
#
loop_
_entity_poly.entity_id
_entity_poly.type
_entity_poly.pdbx_seq_one_letter_code
_entity_poly.pdbx_strand_id
1 'polypeptide(L)'
;MKLKLLLSSIVTCTLLAVTKQPSNAQILGDETLPINSNISQQGNSFVIEGGTTSGGNLFHSFQEFSVPIGTEAFFNNALTIDNIISRVTGGQISNIDGLIRANGKANLFFINPNGIVFGENARLELGGSFLGTTAESVIFAEGGFFSASEANAPPLLTISVPIGLQLGQNPGAIEIAGTDGIGLAVKPGNTLALLGGDVTLTGGTITASSGRIEIGSVAQASVSLTPTAAGFALGYEGVDKFQDIQLFQNSAINASGEGGGEIQLQGRQVLVSGGSQVLTITEGSQPGGNLRVNATELVAVSGTSADGQLLSSLQADTIGAGAGGDLIIATEQLQVQDRALVSATTFGEGRGGDLTISASESVELSGSGFENLQRNILSSGISGELEISDAESGLLAAAAGTGSAGKLTIDTTRLTLQDGALVSTTTGGTGAGGNIVVRASESMEITGSLFVTGTLQRTTGAAGNLNVDTKQLIVQDGGLLQAFTFGQGAGGNLLVNASESVELLRTPAGALVPAGIFANSLFGTGAGGNIEVNTQRMIMQGGAQVGTQTGSLVGTEIIPLGGPAGDIVL
;
A
#
# COMPACT_ATOMS: atom_id res chain seq x y z
N MET A 1 81.68 -3.08 -7.33
CA MET A 1 82.71 -3.77 -6.54
C MET A 1 82.05 -4.83 -5.67
N LYS A 2 82.35 -6.11 -5.94
CA LYS A 2 82.12 -7.34 -5.15
C LYS A 2 80.68 -7.80 -4.86
N LEU A 3 80.23 -8.66 -5.77
CA LEU A 3 79.46 -9.89 -5.55
C LEU A 3 80.13 -10.79 -4.49
N LYS A 4 79.36 -11.38 -3.56
CA LYS A 4 79.74 -12.59 -2.83
C LYS A 4 78.53 -13.51 -2.61
N LEU A 5 78.83 -14.79 -2.80
CA LEU A 5 78.00 -15.97 -3.00
C LEU A 5 77.78 -16.74 -1.67
N LEU A 6 76.84 -17.71 -1.73
CA LEU A 6 76.67 -18.92 -0.87
C LEU A 6 75.91 -18.73 0.47
N LEU A 7 75.01 -19.61 0.94
CA LEU A 7 74.91 -21.08 0.80
C LEU A 7 73.46 -21.59 1.01
N SER A 8 73.17 -22.74 0.42
CA SER A 8 71.94 -23.56 0.43
C SER A 8 71.56 -24.18 1.78
N SER A 9 70.28 -24.47 2.01
CA SER A 9 69.82 -25.65 2.76
C SER A 9 68.37 -26.04 2.40
N ILE A 10 68.19 -27.34 2.16
CA ILE A 10 66.98 -28.07 1.80
C ILE A 10 66.08 -28.23 3.04
N VAL A 11 64.78 -27.96 2.95
CA VAL A 11 63.77 -28.48 3.90
C VAL A 11 62.55 -29.00 3.15
N THR A 12 62.50 -30.33 3.14
CA THR A 12 61.39 -31.28 3.17
C THR A 12 59.94 -30.76 3.04
N CYS A 13 59.29 -31.27 2.00
CA CYS A 13 57.85 -31.31 1.78
C CYS A 13 57.10 -31.88 2.99
N THR A 14 56.21 -31.07 3.60
CA THR A 14 55.16 -31.56 4.50
C THR A 14 53.82 -31.22 3.88
N LEU A 15 53.10 -32.27 3.49
CA LEU A 15 51.74 -32.24 2.97
C LEU A 15 50.83 -31.74 4.10
N LEU A 16 50.48 -30.45 4.09
CA LEU A 16 49.41 -29.92 4.93
C LEU A 16 48.10 -30.50 4.41
N ALA A 17 47.58 -31.50 5.12
CA ALA A 17 46.19 -31.91 4.99
C ALA A 17 45.32 -30.67 5.30
N VAL A 18 44.75 -30.09 4.26
CA VAL A 18 43.65 -29.14 4.39
C VAL A 18 42.50 -29.95 5.00
N THR A 19 42.33 -29.86 6.31
CA THR A 19 41.09 -30.24 6.96
C THR A 19 40.03 -29.32 6.37
N LYS A 20 39.19 -29.85 5.46
CA LYS A 20 37.92 -29.21 5.13
C LYS A 20 37.22 -28.96 6.46
N GLN A 21 37.15 -27.70 6.88
CA GLN A 21 36.17 -27.33 7.89
C GLN A 21 34.81 -27.80 7.33
N PRO A 22 33.97 -28.48 8.12
CA PRO A 22 32.62 -28.77 7.67
C PRO A 22 32.02 -27.42 7.27
N SER A 23 31.62 -27.32 6.00
CA SER A 23 30.64 -26.33 5.59
C SER A 23 29.49 -26.49 6.58
N ASN A 24 29.20 -25.47 7.39
CA ASN A 24 27.97 -25.49 8.18
C ASN A 24 26.84 -25.78 7.18
N ALA A 25 26.11 -26.87 7.40
CA ALA A 25 25.01 -27.22 6.51
C ALA A 25 23.97 -26.11 6.60
N GLN A 26 23.68 -25.44 5.49
CA GLN A 26 22.80 -24.26 5.48
C GLN A 26 21.31 -24.64 5.58
N ILE A 27 20.99 -25.87 5.18
CA ILE A 27 19.70 -26.51 5.42
C ILE A 27 19.98 -27.84 6.11
N LEU A 28 19.48 -28.00 7.33
CA LEU A 28 19.68 -29.18 8.16
C LEU A 28 18.30 -29.70 8.61
N GLY A 29 17.98 -30.93 8.23
CA GLY A 29 16.79 -31.62 8.71
C GLY A 29 16.86 -31.95 10.20
N ASP A 30 15.71 -32.14 10.83
CA ASP A 30 15.62 -32.72 12.18
C ASP A 30 14.95 -34.12 12.14
N GLU A 31 14.87 -34.78 13.29
CA GLU A 31 14.30 -36.13 13.42
C GLU A 31 12.89 -36.13 14.07
N THR A 32 12.12 -35.06 13.86
CA THR A 32 10.86 -34.82 14.59
C THR A 32 9.60 -35.28 13.84
N LEU A 33 9.75 -35.80 12.62
CA LEU A 33 8.65 -36.29 11.78
C LEU A 33 8.63 -37.83 11.74
N PRO A 34 7.44 -38.45 11.51
CA PRO A 34 7.35 -39.88 11.24
C PRO A 34 8.22 -40.34 10.05
N ILE A 35 8.22 -39.54 8.98
CA ILE A 35 9.15 -39.62 7.86
C ILE A 35 9.86 -38.27 7.77
N ASN A 36 11.15 -38.25 8.07
CA ASN A 36 11.94 -37.03 8.16
C ASN A 36 12.27 -36.43 6.78
N SER A 37 12.56 -35.13 6.80
CA SER A 37 13.13 -34.43 5.64
C SER A 37 14.53 -34.98 5.36
N ASN A 38 14.83 -35.26 4.10
CA ASN A 38 16.17 -35.64 3.64
C ASN A 38 16.72 -34.53 2.74
N ILE A 39 17.91 -34.03 3.07
CA ILE A 39 18.57 -32.94 2.35
C ILE A 39 19.80 -33.52 1.68
N SER A 40 19.86 -33.46 0.35
CA SER A 40 21.05 -33.81 -0.42
C SER A 40 21.53 -32.63 -1.25
N GLN A 41 22.83 -32.35 -1.20
CA GLN A 41 23.42 -31.27 -1.99
C GLN A 41 23.86 -31.80 -3.35
N GLN A 42 23.31 -31.22 -4.43
CA GLN A 42 23.63 -31.51 -5.82
C GLN A 42 24.12 -30.23 -6.51
N GLY A 43 25.44 -30.02 -6.51
CA GLY A 43 26.02 -28.74 -6.95
C GLY A 43 25.59 -27.60 -6.02
N ASN A 44 24.93 -26.58 -6.59
CA ASN A 44 24.39 -25.44 -5.83
C ASN A 44 22.94 -25.66 -5.34
N SER A 45 22.36 -26.83 -5.59
CA SER A 45 21.00 -27.16 -5.18
C SER A 45 20.99 -28.01 -3.91
N PHE A 46 20.26 -27.56 -2.90
CA PHE A 46 19.85 -28.36 -1.75
C PHE A 46 18.52 -29.03 -2.09
N VAL A 47 18.59 -30.28 -2.55
CA VAL A 47 17.43 -31.08 -2.92
C VAL A 47 16.80 -31.65 -1.64
N ILE A 48 15.55 -31.25 -1.39
CA ILE A 48 14.76 -31.63 -0.23
C ILE A 48 13.76 -32.71 -0.66
N GLU A 49 13.92 -33.90 -0.07
CA GLU A 49 13.10 -35.09 -0.31
C GLU A 49 12.58 -35.66 1.03
N GLY A 50 11.85 -36.77 0.96
CA GLY A 50 11.25 -37.39 2.14
C GLY A 50 10.10 -36.54 2.67
N GLY A 51 10.06 -36.32 3.98
CA GLY A 51 8.96 -35.65 4.65
C GLY A 51 7.74 -36.56 4.85
N THR A 52 6.82 -36.12 5.70
CA THR A 52 5.63 -36.89 6.05
C THR A 52 4.43 -36.39 5.25
N THR A 53 3.70 -37.29 4.61
CA THR A 53 2.48 -36.93 3.86
C THR A 53 1.22 -37.26 4.66
N SER A 54 0.23 -36.38 4.59
CA SER A 54 -1.13 -36.63 5.08
C SER A 54 -2.12 -35.93 4.16
N GLY A 55 -2.90 -36.71 3.40
CA GLY A 55 -3.73 -36.18 2.31
C GLY A 55 -2.90 -35.46 1.24
N GLY A 56 -3.32 -34.26 0.85
CA GLY A 56 -2.61 -33.38 -0.08
C GLY A 56 -1.46 -32.58 0.55
N ASN A 57 -1.18 -32.74 1.85
CA ASN A 57 -0.15 -32.00 2.56
C ASN A 57 1.16 -32.82 2.66
N LEU A 58 2.29 -32.16 2.42
CA LEU A 58 3.64 -32.66 2.65
C LEU A 58 4.32 -31.82 3.74
N PHE A 59 4.68 -32.46 4.84
CA PHE A 59 5.30 -31.82 5.99
C PHE A 59 6.81 -32.00 5.96
N HIS A 60 7.53 -30.89 6.12
CA HIS A 60 8.97 -30.86 6.31
C HIS A 60 9.32 -30.18 7.63
N SER A 61 10.36 -30.69 8.29
CA SER A 61 10.92 -30.12 9.51
C SER A 61 12.43 -29.99 9.37
N PHE A 62 12.95 -28.87 9.84
CA PHE A 62 14.36 -28.50 9.76
C PHE A 62 14.84 -27.96 11.10
N GLN A 63 16.05 -28.34 11.50
CA GLN A 63 16.73 -27.65 12.58
C GLN A 63 17.21 -26.27 12.14
N GLU A 64 17.74 -26.16 10.91
CA GLU A 64 18.22 -24.90 10.33
C GLU A 64 17.77 -24.82 8.86
N PHE A 65 17.37 -23.63 8.41
CA PHE A 65 17.00 -23.40 7.02
C PHE A 65 17.44 -21.99 6.59
N SER A 66 18.50 -21.92 5.81
CA SER A 66 18.99 -20.71 5.15
C SER A 66 19.39 -21.06 3.70
N VAL A 67 19.19 -20.13 2.78
CA VAL A 67 19.45 -20.33 1.35
C VAL A 67 20.36 -19.20 0.89
N PRO A 68 21.69 -19.36 0.87
CA PRO A 68 22.56 -18.25 0.47
C PRO A 68 22.50 -17.94 -1.02
N ILE A 69 23.09 -16.79 -1.36
CA ILE A 69 23.27 -16.34 -2.73
C ILE A 69 23.86 -17.43 -3.65
N GLY A 70 23.26 -17.55 -4.83
CA GLY A 70 23.69 -18.49 -5.86
C GLY A 70 23.37 -19.97 -5.57
N THR A 71 22.62 -20.25 -4.49
CA THR A 71 22.12 -21.59 -4.15
C THR A 71 20.60 -21.66 -4.30
N GLU A 72 20.05 -22.88 -4.37
CA GLU A 72 18.62 -23.13 -4.32
C GLU A 72 18.24 -24.13 -3.24
N ALA A 73 17.08 -23.91 -2.61
CA ALA A 73 16.34 -24.93 -1.86
C ALA A 73 15.27 -25.50 -2.78
N PHE A 74 15.45 -26.75 -3.21
CA PHE A 74 14.53 -27.41 -4.12
C PHE A 74 13.70 -28.48 -3.41
N PHE A 75 12.42 -28.19 -3.19
CA PHE A 75 11.44 -29.18 -2.74
C PHE A 75 11.08 -30.11 -3.90
N ASN A 76 11.62 -31.33 -3.88
CA ASN A 76 11.33 -32.35 -4.89
C ASN A 76 10.06 -33.12 -4.57
N ASN A 77 8.94 -32.40 -4.44
CA ASN A 77 7.64 -32.97 -4.10
C ASN A 77 6.98 -33.68 -5.29
N ALA A 78 6.06 -34.59 -4.99
CA ALA A 78 5.17 -35.18 -6.00
C ALA A 78 4.17 -34.14 -6.53
N LEU A 79 3.72 -34.30 -7.78
CA LEU A 79 2.78 -33.37 -8.45
C LEU A 79 1.36 -33.39 -7.85
N THR A 80 1.05 -34.39 -7.01
CA THR A 80 -0.22 -34.52 -6.29
C THR A 80 -0.25 -33.77 -4.96
N ILE A 81 0.86 -33.14 -4.57
CA ILE A 81 0.93 -32.35 -3.33
C ILE A 81 0.31 -30.97 -3.58
N ASP A 82 -0.66 -30.63 -2.73
CA ASP A 82 -1.34 -29.33 -2.73
C ASP A 82 -0.58 -28.32 -1.86
N ASN A 83 -0.09 -28.74 -0.68
CA ASN A 83 0.62 -27.87 0.25
C ASN A 83 1.91 -28.52 0.76
N ILE A 84 3.00 -27.78 0.70
CA ILE A 84 4.24 -28.07 1.40
C ILE A 84 4.24 -27.21 2.66
N ILE A 85 4.32 -27.83 3.83
CA ILE A 85 4.27 -27.16 5.13
C ILE A 85 5.58 -27.41 5.85
N SER A 86 6.42 -26.39 5.90
CA SER A 86 7.81 -26.45 6.38
C SER A 86 7.95 -25.66 7.68
N ARG A 87 8.60 -26.26 8.68
CA ARG A 87 8.94 -25.59 9.95
C ARG A 87 10.44 -25.62 10.23
N VAL A 88 10.92 -24.58 10.91
CA VAL A 88 12.27 -24.51 11.50
C VAL A 88 12.14 -24.62 13.02
N THR A 89 12.73 -25.67 13.60
CA THR A 89 12.64 -26.01 15.03
C THR A 89 13.85 -25.56 15.84
N GLY A 90 14.97 -25.23 15.18
CA GLY A 90 16.14 -24.62 15.83
C GLY A 90 15.91 -23.15 16.17
N GLY A 91 16.84 -22.57 16.94
CA GLY A 91 16.76 -21.18 17.41
C GLY A 91 17.39 -20.14 16.48
N GLN A 92 17.63 -20.47 15.21
CA GLN A 92 18.32 -19.58 14.25
C GLN A 92 17.33 -18.90 13.30
N ILE A 93 17.64 -17.66 12.94
CA ILE A 93 16.94 -16.90 11.88
C ILE A 93 17.18 -17.57 10.53
N SER A 94 16.16 -17.60 9.68
CA SER A 94 16.29 -18.05 8.30
C SER A 94 16.76 -16.93 7.39
N ASN A 95 18.00 -17.04 6.89
CA ASN A 95 18.56 -16.11 5.91
C ASN A 95 18.38 -16.68 4.49
N ILE A 96 17.46 -16.12 3.73
CA ILE A 96 17.08 -16.55 2.38
C ILE A 96 17.54 -15.49 1.40
N ASP A 97 18.66 -15.70 0.73
CA ASP A 97 19.23 -14.84 -0.31
C ASP A 97 19.43 -15.62 -1.62
N GLY A 98 18.74 -16.75 -1.78
CA GLY A 98 18.79 -17.60 -2.97
C GLY A 98 17.40 -17.99 -3.47
N LEU A 99 17.32 -19.05 -4.26
CA LEU A 99 16.06 -19.50 -4.85
C LEU A 99 15.36 -20.55 -3.97
N ILE A 100 14.07 -20.39 -3.71
CA ILE A 100 13.22 -21.47 -3.22
C ILE A 100 12.33 -21.97 -4.36
N ARG A 101 12.40 -23.27 -4.65
CA ARG A 101 11.71 -23.90 -5.78
C ARG A 101 10.92 -25.12 -5.35
N ALA A 102 9.76 -25.34 -5.95
CA ALA A 102 8.92 -26.52 -5.72
C ALA A 102 8.32 -27.05 -7.03
N ASN A 103 7.99 -28.34 -7.07
CA ASN A 103 7.37 -28.96 -8.24
C ASN A 103 5.85 -28.73 -8.30
N GLY A 104 5.33 -28.69 -9.53
CA GLY A 104 3.88 -28.77 -9.77
C GLY A 104 3.13 -27.48 -9.45
N LYS A 105 2.06 -27.61 -8.65
CA LYS A 105 1.16 -26.50 -8.25
C LYS A 105 1.12 -26.27 -6.74
N ALA A 106 2.03 -26.91 -5.99
CA ALA A 106 1.98 -26.87 -4.54
C ALA A 106 2.15 -25.43 -4.01
N ASN A 107 1.39 -25.10 -2.98
CA ASN A 107 1.63 -23.95 -2.11
C ASN A 107 2.80 -24.26 -1.17
N LEU A 108 3.51 -23.24 -0.71
CA LEU A 108 4.55 -23.38 0.31
C LEU A 108 4.22 -22.52 1.53
N PHE A 109 4.07 -23.17 2.68
CA PHE A 109 4.00 -22.57 4.00
C PHE A 109 5.36 -22.75 4.66
N PHE A 110 6.01 -21.66 5.05
CA PHE A 110 7.33 -21.63 5.66
C PHE A 110 7.29 -20.92 7.00
N ILE A 111 7.64 -21.65 8.07
CA ILE A 111 7.45 -21.23 9.46
C ILE A 111 8.82 -21.16 10.14
N ASN A 112 9.19 -20.00 10.66
CA ASN A 112 10.33 -19.85 11.57
C ASN A 112 10.04 -18.79 12.65
N PRO A 113 9.73 -19.18 13.91
CA PRO A 113 9.42 -18.24 14.97
C PRO A 113 10.52 -17.24 15.30
N ASN A 114 11.78 -17.57 14.99
CA ASN A 114 12.93 -16.72 15.32
C ASN A 114 13.10 -15.54 14.36
N GLY A 115 12.48 -15.58 13.18
CA GLY A 115 12.60 -14.54 12.15
C GLY A 115 12.99 -15.08 10.78
N ILE A 116 12.68 -14.29 9.75
CA ILE A 116 12.97 -14.60 8.35
C ILE A 116 13.54 -13.35 7.68
N VAL A 117 14.71 -13.48 7.07
CA VAL A 117 15.34 -12.40 6.29
C VAL A 117 15.42 -12.85 4.84
N PHE A 118 14.73 -12.15 3.96
CA PHE A 118 14.84 -12.29 2.51
C PHE A 118 15.85 -11.24 2.00
N GLY A 119 17.01 -11.71 1.54
CA GLY A 119 18.04 -10.87 0.93
C GLY A 119 17.69 -10.42 -0.49
N GLU A 120 18.51 -9.54 -1.05
CA GLU A 120 18.32 -8.92 -2.37
C GLU A 120 18.17 -9.94 -3.52
N ASN A 121 18.73 -11.13 -3.35
CA ASN A 121 18.73 -12.20 -4.35
C ASN A 121 17.68 -13.28 -4.07
N ALA A 122 16.86 -13.11 -3.02
CA ALA A 122 15.79 -14.05 -2.68
C ALA A 122 14.76 -14.16 -3.81
N ARG A 123 14.51 -15.37 -4.29
CA ARG A 123 13.50 -15.63 -5.34
C ARG A 123 12.63 -16.82 -4.97
N LEU A 124 11.42 -16.83 -5.51
CA LEU A 124 10.48 -17.93 -5.42
C LEU A 124 10.20 -18.47 -6.84
N GLU A 125 10.29 -19.78 -7.01
CA GLU A 125 9.81 -20.48 -8.20
C GLU A 125 8.83 -21.56 -7.77
N LEU A 126 7.61 -21.11 -7.48
CA LEU A 126 6.53 -21.93 -6.96
C LEU A 126 5.41 -22.07 -7.97
N GLY A 127 4.72 -23.21 -7.91
CA GLY A 127 3.52 -23.47 -8.69
C GLY A 127 2.26 -22.79 -8.13
N GLY A 128 2.15 -22.74 -6.81
CA GLY A 128 1.04 -22.17 -6.06
C GLY A 128 1.41 -20.89 -5.30
N SER A 129 0.74 -20.70 -4.18
CA SER A 129 0.88 -19.57 -3.25
C SER A 129 2.05 -19.75 -2.29
N PHE A 130 2.50 -18.65 -1.68
CA PHE A 130 3.54 -18.64 -0.65
C PHE A 130 3.01 -18.02 0.65
N LEU A 131 3.36 -18.60 1.79
CA LEU A 131 3.18 -18.03 3.11
C LEU A 131 4.48 -18.14 3.90
N GLY A 132 5.09 -17.01 4.22
CA GLY A 132 6.21 -16.91 5.16
C GLY A 132 5.71 -16.40 6.51
N THR A 133 6.02 -17.10 7.60
CA THR A 133 5.52 -16.68 8.92
C THR A 133 6.49 -16.95 10.06
N THR A 134 6.44 -16.09 11.08
CA THR A 134 7.10 -16.28 12.37
C THR A 134 6.12 -16.73 13.47
N ALA A 135 4.95 -17.25 13.05
CA ALA A 135 4.07 -18.01 13.92
C ALA A 135 4.79 -19.23 14.51
N GLU A 136 4.35 -19.67 15.69
CA GLU A 136 4.84 -20.89 16.32
C GLU A 136 4.22 -22.15 15.71
N SER A 137 3.00 -22.07 15.17
CA SER A 137 2.35 -23.25 14.58
C SER A 137 1.33 -22.91 13.51
N VAL A 138 1.10 -23.88 12.62
CA VAL A 138 -0.08 -23.94 11.75
C VAL A 138 -1.16 -24.76 12.45
N ILE A 139 -2.37 -24.19 12.49
CA ILE A 139 -3.57 -24.81 13.05
C ILE A 139 -4.36 -25.45 11.92
N PHE A 140 -4.82 -26.67 12.16
CA PHE A 140 -5.63 -27.48 11.26
C PHE A 140 -7.04 -27.64 11.81
N ALA A 141 -7.98 -27.99 10.92
CA ALA A 141 -9.33 -28.32 11.36
C ALA A 141 -9.31 -29.49 12.36
N GLU A 142 -10.36 -29.56 13.19
CA GLU A 142 -10.52 -30.61 14.22
C GLU A 142 -9.47 -30.57 15.34
N GLY A 143 -8.73 -29.45 15.47
CA GLY A 143 -7.82 -29.19 16.58
C GLY A 143 -6.39 -29.73 16.40
N GLY A 144 -6.05 -30.22 15.20
CA GLY A 144 -4.67 -30.58 14.86
C GLY A 144 -3.75 -29.35 14.74
N PHE A 145 -2.45 -29.53 14.98
CA PHE A 145 -1.47 -28.47 14.80
C PHE A 145 -0.11 -29.03 14.38
N PHE A 146 0.68 -28.19 13.70
CA PHE A 146 2.07 -28.45 13.35
C PHE A 146 2.94 -27.30 13.85
N SER A 147 3.73 -27.54 14.90
CA SER A 147 4.42 -26.50 15.68
C SER A 147 5.93 -26.51 15.52
N ALA A 148 6.55 -25.34 15.32
CA ALA A 148 7.99 -25.12 15.38
C ALA A 148 8.53 -25.09 16.82
N SER A 149 7.75 -24.61 17.79
CA SER A 149 8.17 -24.49 19.20
C SER A 149 8.00 -25.79 20.00
N GLU A 150 7.02 -26.63 19.65
CA GLU A 150 6.72 -27.92 20.30
C GLU A 150 7.18 -29.11 19.44
N ALA A 151 8.42 -29.06 18.94
CA ALA A 151 8.91 -30.01 17.95
C ALA A 151 8.89 -31.49 18.38
N ASN A 152 8.99 -31.77 19.69
CA ASN A 152 9.01 -33.12 20.26
C ASN A 152 7.61 -33.70 20.53
N ALA A 153 6.54 -32.89 20.43
CA ALA A 153 5.18 -33.42 20.46
C ALA A 153 4.88 -34.12 19.12
N PRO A 154 4.31 -35.34 19.11
CA PRO A 154 3.93 -35.99 17.87
C PRO A 154 2.99 -35.06 17.08
N PRO A 155 3.34 -34.67 15.85
CA PRO A 155 2.50 -33.74 15.11
C PRO A 155 1.14 -34.39 14.85
N LEU A 156 0.06 -33.70 15.22
CA LEU A 156 -1.30 -34.17 14.99
C LEU A 156 -1.68 -33.85 13.54
N LEU A 157 -1.18 -34.67 12.63
CA LEU A 157 -1.37 -34.53 11.19
C LEU A 157 -2.72 -35.16 10.78
N THR A 158 -3.81 -34.43 10.92
CA THR A 158 -5.10 -34.83 10.34
C THR A 158 -5.12 -34.53 8.83
N ILE A 159 -6.00 -35.21 8.09
CA ILE A 159 -6.24 -34.94 6.67
C ILE A 159 -7.10 -33.67 6.59
N SER A 160 -6.51 -32.50 6.78
CA SER A 160 -7.29 -31.25 6.76
C SER A 160 -6.51 -30.05 6.24
N VAL A 161 -7.27 -29.00 5.92
CA VAL A 161 -6.79 -27.72 5.37
C VAL A 161 -6.26 -26.87 6.53
N PRO A 162 -5.13 -26.15 6.36
CA PRO A 162 -4.72 -25.12 7.32
C PRO A 162 -5.84 -24.08 7.50
N ILE A 163 -6.20 -23.81 8.75
CA ILE A 163 -7.27 -22.85 9.10
C ILE A 163 -6.78 -21.67 9.95
N GLY A 164 -5.52 -21.70 10.39
CA GLY A 164 -4.96 -20.58 11.13
C GLY A 164 -3.48 -20.72 11.46
N LEU A 165 -2.95 -19.66 12.04
CA LEU A 165 -1.57 -19.49 12.47
C LEU A 165 -1.58 -19.01 13.91
N GLN A 166 -0.82 -19.67 14.78
CA GLN A 166 -0.67 -19.24 16.17
C GLN A 166 0.64 -18.48 16.33
N LEU A 167 0.59 -17.17 16.58
CA LEU A 167 1.77 -16.42 16.97
C LEU A 167 2.07 -16.61 18.46
N GLY A 168 3.36 -16.73 18.76
CA GLY A 168 3.91 -16.80 20.11
C GLY A 168 3.88 -15.46 20.84
N GLN A 169 4.56 -15.40 21.98
CA GLN A 169 4.70 -14.15 22.76
C GLN A 169 5.61 -13.12 22.09
N ASN A 170 6.63 -13.57 21.37
CA ASN A 170 7.65 -12.73 20.73
C ASN A 170 7.96 -13.27 19.32
N PRO A 171 7.03 -13.15 18.36
CA PRO A 171 7.29 -13.57 17.00
C PRO A 171 8.43 -12.75 16.41
N GLY A 172 9.40 -13.42 15.78
CA GLY A 172 10.52 -12.76 15.11
C GLY A 172 10.08 -11.84 13.97
N ALA A 173 10.97 -10.94 13.57
CA ALA A 173 10.74 -10.03 12.47
C ALA A 173 10.81 -10.76 11.10
N ILE A 174 10.16 -10.18 10.10
CA ILE A 174 10.31 -10.55 8.69
C ILE A 174 10.90 -9.35 7.95
N GLU A 175 12.07 -9.55 7.34
CA GLU A 175 12.78 -8.50 6.60
C GLU A 175 12.89 -8.88 5.12
N ILE A 176 12.70 -7.89 4.23
CA ILE A 176 12.86 -8.05 2.78
C ILE A 176 13.76 -6.92 2.28
N ALA A 177 14.98 -7.28 1.91
CA ALA A 177 15.95 -6.38 1.28
C ALA A 177 15.86 -6.49 -0.25
N GLY A 178 16.10 -5.39 -0.95
CA GLY A 178 16.14 -5.40 -2.40
C GLY A 178 16.86 -4.20 -3.00
N THR A 179 17.37 -4.42 -4.21
CA THR A 179 17.90 -3.40 -5.11
C THR A 179 17.28 -3.63 -6.50
N ASP A 180 17.01 -2.56 -7.25
CA ASP A 180 16.58 -2.62 -8.65
C ASP A 180 15.24 -3.35 -8.93
N GLY A 181 14.32 -3.38 -7.97
CA GLY A 181 12.96 -3.90 -8.18
C GLY A 181 12.86 -5.43 -8.27
N ILE A 182 13.94 -6.16 -7.94
CA ILE A 182 13.90 -7.61 -7.87
C ILE A 182 13.53 -8.06 -6.46
N GLY A 183 12.67 -9.07 -6.33
CA GLY A 183 12.26 -9.58 -5.03
C GLY A 183 11.39 -10.82 -5.10
N LEU A 184 10.53 -11.00 -4.11
CA LEU A 184 9.67 -12.17 -3.97
C LEU A 184 8.48 -12.05 -4.93
N ALA A 185 8.23 -13.09 -5.71
CA ALA A 185 7.10 -13.11 -6.62
C ALA A 185 6.45 -14.50 -6.68
N VAL A 186 5.12 -14.54 -6.73
CA VAL A 186 4.37 -15.77 -7.07
C VAL A 186 3.79 -15.66 -8.48
N LYS A 187 3.35 -16.78 -9.03
CA LYS A 187 2.65 -16.79 -10.33
C LYS A 187 1.36 -15.95 -10.27
N PRO A 188 0.93 -15.37 -11.40
CA PRO A 188 -0.29 -14.57 -11.44
C PRO A 188 -1.51 -15.31 -10.88
N GLY A 189 -2.36 -14.60 -10.15
CA GLY A 189 -3.55 -15.15 -9.51
C GLY A 189 -3.32 -15.91 -8.20
N ASN A 190 -2.08 -16.10 -7.76
CA ASN A 190 -1.77 -16.75 -6.48
C ASN A 190 -1.59 -15.75 -5.33
N THR A 191 -1.55 -16.26 -4.10
CA THR A 191 -1.33 -15.48 -2.88
C THR A 191 0.15 -15.46 -2.49
N LEU A 192 0.65 -14.30 -2.04
CA LEU A 192 1.90 -14.17 -1.30
C LEU A 192 1.59 -13.53 0.06
N ALA A 193 1.76 -14.28 1.14
CA ALA A 193 1.46 -13.81 2.50
C ALA A 193 2.72 -13.78 3.37
N LEU A 194 2.83 -12.73 4.18
CA LEU A 194 3.83 -12.59 5.24
C LEU A 194 3.12 -12.27 6.56
N LEU A 195 3.34 -13.08 7.59
CA LEU A 195 2.75 -12.87 8.91
C LEU A 195 3.79 -13.09 10.00
N GLY A 196 4.11 -12.06 10.78
CA GLY A 196 5.08 -12.22 11.86
C GLY A 196 5.01 -11.11 12.90
N GLY A 197 6.14 -10.85 13.55
CA GLY A 197 6.33 -9.63 14.33
C GLY A 197 6.45 -8.42 13.41
N ASP A 198 7.44 -7.55 13.62
CA ASP A 198 7.69 -6.45 12.69
C ASP A 198 7.94 -6.98 11.26
N VAL A 199 7.32 -6.33 10.25
CA VAL A 199 7.55 -6.63 8.84
C VAL A 199 8.16 -5.41 8.16
N THR A 200 9.38 -5.56 7.65
CA THR A 200 10.14 -4.45 7.07
C THR A 200 10.59 -4.76 5.65
N LEU A 201 10.29 -3.86 4.72
CA LEU A 201 10.84 -3.85 3.37
C LEU A 201 11.83 -2.69 3.25
N THR A 202 13.06 -3.00 2.86
CA THR A 202 14.16 -2.04 2.63
C THR A 202 14.63 -2.17 1.18
N GLY A 203 14.06 -1.39 0.27
CA GLY A 203 14.22 -1.56 -1.19
C GLY A 203 13.68 -2.88 -1.75
N GLY A 204 13.14 -3.75 -0.88
CA GLY A 204 12.53 -5.01 -1.24
C GLY A 204 11.27 -4.84 -2.09
N THR A 205 11.05 -5.80 -3.01
CA THR A 205 9.85 -5.89 -3.84
C THR A 205 9.09 -7.19 -3.56
N ILE A 206 7.76 -7.11 -3.47
CA ILE A 206 6.83 -8.24 -3.34
C ILE A 206 5.80 -8.14 -4.46
N THR A 207 5.62 -9.22 -5.24
CA THR A 207 4.73 -9.23 -6.40
C THR A 207 3.78 -10.43 -6.43
N ALA A 208 2.48 -10.17 -6.66
CA ALA A 208 1.46 -11.18 -6.91
C ALA A 208 0.43 -10.68 -7.94
N SER A 209 0.81 -10.64 -9.22
CA SER A 209 0.00 -10.02 -10.28
C SER A 209 -1.41 -10.61 -10.40
N SER A 210 -2.44 -9.77 -10.32
CA SER A 210 -3.86 -10.19 -10.28
C SER A 210 -4.17 -11.25 -9.21
N GLY A 211 -3.29 -11.38 -8.22
CA GLY A 211 -3.38 -12.33 -7.12
C GLY A 211 -3.72 -11.60 -5.83
N ARG A 212 -3.13 -12.06 -4.73
CA ARG A 212 -3.36 -11.49 -3.39
C ARG A 212 -2.05 -11.31 -2.65
N ILE A 213 -1.87 -10.19 -1.97
CA ILE A 213 -0.78 -9.99 -1.01
C ILE A 213 -1.38 -9.72 0.37
N GLU A 214 -0.91 -10.47 1.36
CA GLU A 214 -1.34 -10.35 2.76
C GLU A 214 -0.11 -10.04 3.61
N ILE A 215 -0.07 -8.88 4.29
CA ILE A 215 0.99 -8.56 5.24
C ILE A 215 0.38 -8.25 6.60
N GLY A 216 0.69 -9.10 7.57
CA GLY A 216 0.27 -8.97 8.95
C GLY A 216 1.45 -8.83 9.90
N SER A 217 1.39 -7.85 10.79
CA SER A 217 2.35 -7.66 11.88
C SER A 217 1.63 -7.79 13.22
N VAL A 218 1.76 -8.94 13.87
CA VAL A 218 1.01 -9.33 15.06
C VAL A 218 1.98 -9.61 16.21
N ALA A 219 1.70 -9.10 17.41
CA ALA A 219 2.52 -9.37 18.59
C ALA A 219 2.23 -10.75 19.17
N GLN A 220 0.94 -11.05 19.38
CA GLN A 220 0.51 -12.33 19.93
C GLN A 220 -0.99 -12.51 19.66
N ALA A 221 -1.35 -13.49 18.82
CA ALA A 221 -2.73 -13.93 18.63
C ALA A 221 -2.78 -15.18 17.74
N SER A 222 -3.97 -15.76 17.61
CA SER A 222 -4.29 -16.61 16.47
C SER A 222 -4.74 -15.73 15.30
N VAL A 223 -4.28 -16.03 14.10
CA VAL A 223 -4.73 -15.40 12.84
C VAL A 223 -5.38 -16.49 12.01
N SER A 224 -6.58 -16.23 11.47
CA SER A 224 -7.31 -17.21 10.68
C SER A 224 -6.74 -17.29 9.25
N LEU A 225 -6.78 -18.48 8.67
CA LEU A 225 -6.45 -18.74 7.27
C LEU A 225 -7.72 -19.19 6.55
N THR A 226 -8.25 -18.34 5.68
CA THR A 226 -9.46 -18.64 4.92
C THR A 226 -9.10 -18.94 3.47
N PRO A 227 -9.41 -20.15 2.93
CA PRO A 227 -9.19 -20.45 1.53
C PRO A 227 -9.93 -19.48 0.60
N THR A 228 -9.26 -19.06 -0.48
CA THR A 228 -9.83 -18.20 -1.53
C THR A 228 -9.52 -18.78 -2.90
N ALA A 229 -10.13 -18.22 -3.96
CA ALA A 229 -9.80 -18.60 -5.33
C ALA A 229 -8.32 -18.33 -5.68
N ALA A 230 -7.70 -17.34 -5.05
CA ALA A 230 -6.30 -16.98 -5.24
C ALA A 230 -5.33 -17.74 -4.32
N GLY A 231 -5.83 -18.60 -3.41
CA GLY A 231 -5.02 -19.24 -2.37
C GLY A 231 -5.69 -19.11 -1.00
N PHE A 232 -5.31 -18.10 -0.22
CA PHE A 232 -5.81 -17.89 1.13
C PHE A 232 -5.80 -16.41 1.52
N ALA A 233 -6.64 -16.02 2.48
CA ALA A 233 -6.66 -14.70 3.09
C ALA A 233 -6.41 -14.81 4.60
N LEU A 234 -5.78 -13.78 5.18
CA LEU A 234 -5.54 -13.70 6.62
C LEU A 234 -6.70 -12.96 7.30
N GLY A 235 -7.27 -13.55 8.35
CA GLY A 235 -8.27 -12.89 9.19
C GLY A 235 -7.74 -12.59 10.58
N TYR A 236 -8.00 -11.38 11.05
CA TYR A 236 -7.45 -10.83 12.29
C TYR A 236 -8.51 -10.70 13.39
N GLU A 237 -9.58 -11.50 13.31
CA GLU A 237 -10.63 -11.50 14.31
C GLU A 237 -10.08 -11.88 15.68
N GLY A 238 -10.21 -11.00 16.67
CA GLY A 238 -9.71 -11.22 18.03
C GLY A 238 -8.22 -10.94 18.24
N VAL A 239 -7.57 -10.28 17.27
CA VAL A 239 -6.19 -9.79 17.43
C VAL A 239 -6.22 -8.38 18.05
N ASP A 240 -5.74 -8.26 19.28
CA ASP A 240 -5.74 -6.98 20.01
C ASP A 240 -4.37 -6.28 20.03
N LYS A 241 -3.29 -6.99 19.66
CA LYS A 241 -1.92 -6.48 19.73
C LYS A 241 -1.19 -6.69 18.41
N PHE A 242 -0.91 -5.58 17.75
CA PHE A 242 -0.16 -5.55 16.50
C PHE A 242 1.25 -4.98 16.71
N GLN A 243 2.12 -5.22 15.73
CA GLN A 243 3.46 -4.66 15.60
C GLN A 243 3.55 -3.83 14.30
N ASP A 244 4.74 -3.39 13.88
CA ASP A 244 4.85 -2.40 12.81
C ASP A 244 5.10 -3.03 11.43
N ILE A 245 4.55 -2.37 10.40
CA ILE A 245 4.87 -2.61 9.00
C ILE A 245 5.58 -1.38 8.46
N GLN A 246 6.77 -1.56 7.87
CA GLN A 246 7.58 -0.46 7.35
C GLN A 246 8.07 -0.73 5.94
N LEU A 247 7.91 0.24 5.05
CA LEU A 247 8.43 0.24 3.68
C LEU A 247 9.27 1.51 3.49
N PHE A 248 10.53 1.35 3.09
CA PHE A 248 11.40 2.48 2.78
C PHE A 248 12.47 2.13 1.74
N GLN A 249 13.13 3.15 1.17
CA GLN A 249 14.16 3.02 0.12
C GLN A 249 13.64 2.39 -1.18
N ASN A 250 12.57 2.95 -1.77
CA ASN A 250 11.95 2.47 -3.02
C ASN A 250 11.41 1.03 -2.92
N SER A 251 10.88 0.62 -1.76
CA SER A 251 10.21 -0.67 -1.62
C SER A 251 8.90 -0.72 -2.41
N ALA A 252 8.51 -1.91 -2.86
CA ALA A 252 7.28 -2.09 -3.62
C ALA A 252 6.49 -3.31 -3.15
N ILE A 253 5.18 -3.13 -2.96
CA ILE A 253 4.21 -4.22 -2.84
C ILE A 253 3.25 -4.08 -4.01
N ASN A 254 3.23 -5.05 -4.92
CA ASN A 254 2.55 -4.91 -6.20
C ASN A 254 1.69 -6.13 -6.55
N ALA A 255 0.37 -5.92 -6.59
CA ALA A 255 -0.59 -6.93 -7.03
C ALA A 255 -1.25 -6.58 -8.38
N SER A 256 -0.80 -5.52 -9.06
CA SER A 256 -1.35 -5.01 -10.32
C SER A 256 -1.47 -6.08 -11.42
N GLY A 257 -2.41 -5.88 -12.36
CA GLY A 257 -2.58 -6.74 -13.54
C GLY A 257 -3.97 -6.65 -14.16
N GLU A 258 -4.36 -7.65 -14.97
CA GLU A 258 -5.61 -7.67 -15.77
C GLU A 258 -6.87 -7.30 -14.97
N GLY A 259 -6.96 -7.78 -13.72
CA GLY A 259 -8.07 -7.44 -12.83
C GLY A 259 -7.66 -6.65 -11.60
N GLY A 260 -6.41 -6.19 -11.47
CA GLY A 260 -5.89 -5.68 -10.20
C GLY A 260 -5.94 -6.73 -9.08
N GLY A 261 -4.84 -6.98 -8.39
CA GLY A 261 -4.84 -7.91 -7.26
C GLY A 261 -5.37 -7.27 -5.98
N GLU A 262 -5.55 -8.07 -4.94
CA GLU A 262 -5.94 -7.59 -3.61
C GLU A 262 -4.71 -7.45 -2.71
N ILE A 263 -4.63 -6.36 -1.94
CA ILE A 263 -3.59 -6.18 -0.93
C ILE A 263 -4.27 -5.87 0.41
N GLN A 264 -3.84 -6.56 1.47
CA GLN A 264 -4.20 -6.23 2.84
C GLN A 264 -2.94 -6.03 3.69
N LEU A 265 -2.83 -4.86 4.32
CA LEU A 265 -1.80 -4.54 5.31
C LEU A 265 -2.49 -4.38 6.68
N GLN A 266 -2.02 -5.11 7.69
CA GLN A 266 -2.58 -5.08 9.04
C GLN A 266 -1.47 -4.97 10.09
N GLY A 267 -1.38 -3.84 10.80
CA GLY A 267 -0.37 -3.60 11.83
C GLY A 267 -0.82 -2.64 12.92
N ARG A 268 0.12 -2.23 13.77
CA ARG A 268 -0.02 -1.14 14.74
C ARG A 268 0.26 0.19 14.05
N GLN A 269 1.39 0.24 13.37
CA GLN A 269 1.74 1.31 12.44
C GLN A 269 2.00 0.71 11.04
N VAL A 270 1.57 1.43 10.00
CA VAL A 270 1.93 1.13 8.61
C VAL A 270 2.61 2.38 8.04
N LEU A 271 3.93 2.29 7.83
CA LEU A 271 4.78 3.40 7.40
C LEU A 271 5.26 3.14 5.97
N VAL A 272 4.89 3.99 5.02
CA VAL A 272 5.30 3.92 3.61
C VAL A 272 6.08 5.19 3.27
N SER A 273 7.38 5.06 3.05
CA SER A 273 8.26 6.22 2.88
C SER A 273 9.37 6.03 1.85
N GLY A 274 10.13 7.08 1.58
CA GLY A 274 11.37 7.00 0.80
C GLY A 274 11.16 6.50 -0.64
N GLY A 275 10.05 6.89 -1.28
CA GLY A 275 9.69 6.50 -2.64
C GLY A 275 9.00 5.14 -2.75
N SER A 276 8.58 4.55 -1.62
CA SER A 276 7.99 3.21 -1.59
C SER A 276 6.53 3.22 -2.04
N GLN A 277 6.07 2.14 -2.67
CA GLN A 277 4.76 2.07 -3.32
C GLN A 277 4.00 0.79 -2.96
N VAL A 278 2.69 0.92 -2.76
CA VAL A 278 1.75 -0.20 -2.60
C VAL A 278 0.68 -0.10 -3.69
N LEU A 279 0.59 -1.10 -4.57
CA LEU A 279 -0.07 -0.98 -5.88
C LEU A 279 -1.06 -2.13 -6.16
N THR A 280 -2.31 -1.78 -6.47
CA THR A 280 -3.36 -2.68 -7.00
C THR A 280 -3.94 -2.15 -8.32
N ILE A 281 -3.07 -1.81 -9.28
CA ILE A 281 -3.49 -1.18 -10.53
C ILE A 281 -4.31 -2.16 -11.37
N THR A 282 -5.50 -1.72 -11.78
CA THR A 282 -6.38 -2.46 -12.70
C THR A 282 -5.99 -2.13 -14.14
N GLU A 283 -5.29 -3.04 -14.80
CA GLU A 283 -4.67 -2.83 -16.12
C GLU A 283 -5.57 -3.28 -17.28
N GLY A 284 -6.51 -4.18 -17.01
CA GLY A 284 -7.29 -4.87 -18.03
C GLY A 284 -8.79 -4.64 -17.93
N SER A 285 -9.53 -5.66 -18.34
CA SER A 285 -11.00 -5.63 -18.46
C SER A 285 -11.73 -6.22 -17.25
N GLN A 286 -11.01 -6.89 -16.34
CA GLN A 286 -11.59 -7.50 -15.16
C GLN A 286 -11.71 -6.47 -14.01
N PRO A 287 -12.71 -6.62 -13.12
CA PRO A 287 -12.82 -5.74 -11.95
C PRO A 287 -11.63 -5.88 -10.99
N GLY A 288 -11.15 -4.71 -10.54
CA GLY A 288 -10.11 -4.45 -9.55
C GLY A 288 -10.26 -5.17 -8.21
N GLY A 289 -9.18 -5.77 -7.73
CA GLY A 289 -9.00 -6.10 -6.31
C GLY A 289 -8.73 -4.85 -5.45
N ASN A 290 -9.15 -4.90 -4.18
CA ASN A 290 -9.05 -3.76 -3.27
C ASN A 290 -7.68 -3.66 -2.59
N LEU A 291 -7.30 -2.43 -2.21
CA LEU A 291 -6.20 -2.14 -1.30
C LEU A 291 -6.76 -1.78 0.08
N ARG A 292 -6.45 -2.58 1.10
CA ARG A 292 -6.84 -2.32 2.50
C ARG A 292 -5.62 -2.09 3.38
N VAL A 293 -5.60 -0.97 4.09
CA VAL A 293 -4.55 -0.61 5.04
C VAL A 293 -5.18 -0.33 6.39
N ASN A 294 -4.95 -1.24 7.34
CA ASN A 294 -5.46 -1.15 8.69
C ASN A 294 -4.30 -1.02 9.67
N ALA A 295 -4.28 0.05 10.44
CA ALA A 295 -3.29 0.26 11.49
C ALA A 295 -3.97 0.70 12.78
N THR A 296 -3.72 0.05 13.91
CA THR A 296 -4.41 0.44 15.16
C THR A 296 -4.02 1.82 15.68
N GLU A 297 -2.87 2.37 15.27
CA GLU A 297 -2.39 3.69 15.70
C GLU A 297 -2.18 4.64 14.52
N LEU A 298 -1.30 4.28 13.56
CA LEU A 298 -0.87 5.22 12.52
C LEU A 298 -0.75 4.57 11.15
N VAL A 299 -1.35 5.20 10.14
CA VAL A 299 -0.95 5.04 8.74
C VAL A 299 -0.22 6.31 8.31
N ALA A 300 1.03 6.20 7.91
CA ALA A 300 1.82 7.33 7.41
C ALA A 300 2.39 7.04 6.02
N VAL A 301 2.13 7.93 5.07
CA VAL A 301 2.70 7.92 3.73
C VAL A 301 3.50 9.21 3.56
N SER A 302 4.82 9.11 3.33
CA SER A 302 5.67 10.30 3.35
C SER A 302 6.89 10.26 2.44
N GLY A 303 7.22 11.40 1.84
CA GLY A 303 8.50 11.58 1.16
C GLY A 303 8.53 10.97 -0.24
N THR A 304 9.67 11.17 -0.88
CA THR A 304 10.00 10.64 -2.20
C THR A 304 11.21 9.73 -2.14
N SER A 305 11.53 9.08 -3.26
CA SER A 305 12.84 8.46 -3.48
C SER A 305 13.97 9.48 -3.31
N ALA A 306 15.19 8.98 -3.11
CA ALA A 306 16.37 9.83 -2.90
C ALA A 306 16.67 10.79 -4.06
N ASP A 307 16.27 10.45 -5.29
CA ASP A 307 16.38 11.29 -6.49
C ASP A 307 15.14 12.19 -6.74
N GLY A 308 14.14 12.13 -5.86
CA GLY A 308 12.91 12.91 -5.93
C GLY A 308 11.92 12.47 -7.01
N GLN A 309 12.21 11.38 -7.75
CA GLN A 309 11.41 10.97 -8.92
C GLN A 309 10.17 10.15 -8.56
N LEU A 310 10.25 9.31 -7.52
CA LEU A 310 9.16 8.45 -7.10
C LEU A 310 8.54 9.00 -5.82
N LEU A 311 7.22 9.21 -5.85
CA LEU A 311 6.45 9.55 -4.65
C LEU A 311 6.18 8.29 -3.83
N SER A 312 6.24 8.41 -2.51
CA SER A 312 5.72 7.34 -1.66
C SER A 312 4.20 7.28 -1.81
N SER A 313 3.63 6.08 -1.92
CA SER A 313 2.24 5.97 -2.33
C SER A 313 1.48 4.71 -1.94
N LEU A 314 0.16 4.86 -1.81
CA LEU A 314 -0.85 3.80 -1.78
C LEU A 314 -1.76 4.01 -3.00
N GLN A 315 -1.82 3.06 -3.92
CA GLN A 315 -2.52 3.24 -5.20
C GLN A 315 -3.40 2.05 -5.57
N ALA A 316 -4.68 2.31 -5.79
CA ALA A 316 -5.68 1.42 -6.37
C ALA A 316 -6.20 1.99 -7.71
N ASP A 317 -5.27 2.46 -8.54
CA ASP A 317 -5.59 3.15 -9.79
C ASP A 317 -6.11 2.20 -10.88
N THR A 318 -6.73 2.77 -11.90
CA THR A 318 -7.28 2.03 -13.04
C THR A 318 -6.78 2.61 -14.35
N ILE A 319 -6.14 1.79 -15.18
CA ILE A 319 -5.74 2.19 -16.54
C ILE A 319 -6.48 1.39 -17.62
N GLY A 320 -7.15 0.30 -17.23
CA GLY A 320 -7.92 -0.58 -18.11
C GLY A 320 -9.40 -0.19 -18.26
N ALA A 321 -10.17 -1.14 -18.80
CA ALA A 321 -11.62 -1.03 -19.02
C ALA A 321 -12.46 -1.61 -17.87
N GLY A 322 -11.86 -2.45 -17.02
CA GLY A 322 -12.49 -2.99 -15.81
C GLY A 322 -12.69 -1.90 -14.76
N ALA A 323 -13.69 -2.04 -13.90
CA ALA A 323 -13.86 -1.13 -12.76
C ALA A 323 -12.68 -1.30 -11.79
N GLY A 324 -12.14 -0.19 -11.27
CA GLY A 324 -11.09 -0.18 -10.26
C GLY A 324 -11.52 -0.76 -8.93
N GLY A 325 -10.54 -1.23 -8.17
CA GLY A 325 -10.73 -1.67 -6.80
C GLY A 325 -10.72 -0.49 -5.84
N ASP A 326 -11.38 -0.65 -4.70
CA ASP A 326 -11.45 0.40 -3.67
C ASP A 326 -10.15 0.47 -2.86
N LEU A 327 -9.84 1.68 -2.38
CA LEU A 327 -8.77 1.92 -1.41
C LEU A 327 -9.40 2.26 -0.06
N ILE A 328 -9.13 1.42 0.95
CA ILE A 328 -9.70 1.56 2.29
C ILE A 328 -8.57 1.71 3.32
N ILE A 329 -8.62 2.79 4.09
CA ILE A 329 -7.70 3.08 5.19
C ILE A 329 -8.49 3.16 6.50
N ALA A 330 -8.12 2.35 7.49
CA ALA A 330 -8.69 2.40 8.84
C ALA A 330 -7.59 2.54 9.89
N THR A 331 -7.66 3.61 10.70
CA THR A 331 -6.62 3.90 11.71
C THR A 331 -7.09 4.86 12.81
N GLU A 332 -6.23 5.18 13.78
CA GLU A 332 -6.46 6.32 14.67
C GLU A 332 -6.02 7.61 13.99
N GLN A 333 -4.82 7.62 13.40
CA GLN A 333 -4.24 8.78 12.72
C GLN A 333 -3.77 8.42 11.31
N LEU A 334 -4.21 9.19 10.31
CA LEU A 334 -3.67 9.14 8.95
C LEU A 334 -2.81 10.38 8.68
N GLN A 335 -1.57 10.16 8.23
CA GLN A 335 -0.65 11.20 7.80
C GLN A 335 -0.23 10.99 6.34
N VAL A 336 -0.42 12.01 5.50
CA VAL A 336 0.09 12.03 4.12
C VAL A 336 0.89 13.31 3.92
N GLN A 337 2.22 13.19 3.85
CA GLN A 337 3.12 14.34 3.97
C GLN A 337 4.27 14.27 2.95
N ASP A 338 5.01 15.38 2.80
CA ASP A 338 6.28 15.41 2.07
C ASP A 338 6.22 14.84 0.63
N ARG A 339 5.21 15.24 -0.16
CA ARG A 339 5.01 14.72 -1.54
C ARG A 339 4.69 13.21 -1.58
N ALA A 340 3.70 12.80 -0.81
CA ALA A 340 3.13 11.46 -0.84
C ALA A 340 1.74 11.43 -1.46
N LEU A 341 1.37 10.30 -2.06
CA LEU A 341 0.12 10.14 -2.80
C LEU A 341 -0.71 8.95 -2.33
N VAL A 342 -2.00 9.16 -2.08
CA VAL A 342 -2.99 8.10 -1.88
C VAL A 342 -4.04 8.22 -2.98
N SER A 343 -4.15 7.22 -3.85
CA SER A 343 -4.90 7.34 -5.10
C SER A 343 -5.79 6.13 -5.41
N ALA A 344 -6.99 6.39 -5.91
CA ALA A 344 -7.91 5.44 -6.55
C ALA A 344 -8.40 6.01 -7.91
N THR A 345 -7.49 6.65 -8.64
CA THR A 345 -7.76 7.43 -9.85
C THR A 345 -7.94 6.52 -11.06
N THR A 346 -8.88 6.86 -11.96
CA THR A 346 -8.98 6.21 -13.27
C THR A 346 -8.34 7.06 -14.38
N PHE A 347 -7.41 6.45 -15.13
CA PHE A 347 -6.82 6.97 -16.36
C PHE A 347 -7.40 6.28 -17.61
N GLY A 348 -8.16 5.20 -17.43
CA GLY A 348 -8.72 4.38 -18.50
C GLY A 348 -10.21 4.62 -18.77
N GLU A 349 -10.83 3.59 -19.35
CA GLU A 349 -12.27 3.57 -19.65
C GLU A 349 -13.10 3.06 -18.46
N GLY A 350 -12.48 2.26 -17.59
CA GLY A 350 -13.09 1.73 -16.38
C GLY A 350 -13.40 2.80 -15.35
N ARG A 351 -14.48 2.62 -14.57
CA ARG A 351 -14.77 3.48 -13.41
C ARG A 351 -13.64 3.33 -12.38
N GLY A 352 -13.14 4.42 -11.80
CA GLY A 352 -12.20 4.37 -10.68
C GLY A 352 -12.84 3.82 -9.40
N GLY A 353 -12.01 3.30 -8.49
CA GLY A 353 -12.45 2.81 -7.18
C GLY A 353 -12.79 3.94 -6.22
N ASP A 354 -13.53 3.62 -5.16
CA ASP A 354 -13.81 4.57 -4.09
C ASP A 354 -12.62 4.64 -3.11
N LEU A 355 -12.33 5.83 -2.59
CA LEU A 355 -11.35 6.07 -1.53
C LEU A 355 -12.07 6.32 -0.21
N THR A 356 -11.89 5.41 0.76
CA THR A 356 -12.52 5.49 2.08
C THR A 356 -11.47 5.58 3.17
N ILE A 357 -11.53 6.63 3.98
CA ILE A 357 -10.66 6.86 5.12
C ILE A 357 -11.52 6.93 6.38
N SER A 358 -11.19 6.09 7.35
CA SER A 358 -11.78 6.09 8.69
C SER A 358 -10.65 6.24 9.71
N ALA A 359 -10.47 7.45 10.22
CA ALA A 359 -9.43 7.77 11.19
C ALA A 359 -10.06 8.28 12.49
N SER A 360 -10.04 7.50 13.57
CA SER A 360 -10.81 7.85 14.79
C SER A 360 -10.35 9.15 15.46
N GLU A 361 -9.10 9.59 15.23
CA GLU A 361 -8.54 10.81 15.82
C GLU A 361 -8.25 11.91 14.78
N SER A 362 -7.42 11.66 13.78
CA SER A 362 -7.06 12.71 12.82
C SER A 362 -6.71 12.21 11.42
N VAL A 363 -6.93 13.08 10.44
CA VAL A 363 -6.36 13.02 9.10
C VAL A 363 -5.57 14.29 8.87
N GLU A 364 -4.27 14.16 8.61
CA GLU A 364 -3.32 15.26 8.45
C GLU A 364 -2.63 15.16 7.10
N LEU A 365 -2.84 16.16 6.25
CA LEU A 365 -2.28 16.22 4.90
C LEU A 365 -1.38 17.45 4.78
N SER A 366 -0.13 17.24 4.36
CA SER A 366 0.82 18.32 4.04
C SER A 366 1.34 18.13 2.62
N GLY A 367 1.22 19.16 1.79
CA GLY A 367 1.59 19.08 0.37
C GLY A 367 3.03 19.49 0.09
N SER A 368 3.25 19.94 -1.15
CA SER A 368 4.57 20.40 -1.63
C SER A 368 4.83 21.90 -1.41
N GLY A 369 3.94 22.60 -0.70
CA GLY A 369 4.03 24.03 -0.43
C GLY A 369 3.00 24.87 -1.19
N PHE A 370 2.46 25.91 -0.54
CA PHE A 370 1.46 26.81 -1.14
C PHE A 370 1.91 27.41 -2.50
N GLU A 371 3.17 27.83 -2.62
CA GLU A 371 3.70 28.39 -3.88
C GLU A 371 3.78 27.35 -5.01
N ASN A 372 4.09 26.09 -4.67
CA ASN A 372 4.11 25.00 -5.66
C ASN A 372 2.70 24.63 -6.08
N LEU A 373 1.75 24.59 -5.14
CA LEU A 373 0.32 24.40 -5.43
C LEU A 373 -0.19 25.47 -6.41
N GLN A 374 0.15 26.75 -6.16
CA GLN A 374 -0.24 27.84 -7.06
C GLN A 374 0.32 27.67 -8.47
N ARG A 375 1.61 27.31 -8.59
CA ARG A 375 2.32 27.22 -9.87
C ARG A 375 1.98 25.97 -10.68
N ASN A 376 1.85 24.82 -10.02
CA ASN A 376 1.74 23.54 -10.70
C ASN A 376 0.28 23.13 -10.90
N ILE A 377 -0.60 23.49 -9.96
CA ILE A 377 -2.02 23.09 -10.01
C ILE A 377 -2.89 24.25 -10.46
N LEU A 378 -2.86 25.38 -9.74
CA LEU A 378 -3.80 26.47 -10.04
C LEU A 378 -3.50 27.14 -11.38
N SER A 379 -2.27 27.60 -11.64
CA SER A 379 -1.96 28.25 -12.92
C SER A 379 -2.11 27.32 -14.12
N SER A 380 -1.74 26.05 -14.01
CA SER A 380 -1.96 25.06 -15.08
C SER A 380 -3.46 24.83 -15.32
N GLY A 381 -4.27 24.82 -14.26
CA GLY A 381 -5.73 24.68 -14.37
C GLY A 381 -6.36 25.88 -15.08
N ILE A 382 -5.83 27.08 -14.84
CA ILE A 382 -6.25 28.32 -15.49
C ILE A 382 -5.80 28.37 -16.96
N SER A 383 -4.56 27.97 -17.27
CA SER A 383 -4.05 27.93 -18.65
C SER A 383 -4.67 26.82 -19.49
N GLY A 384 -5.36 25.87 -18.86
CA GLY A 384 -5.95 24.70 -19.52
C GLY A 384 -4.94 23.60 -19.84
N GLU A 385 -3.78 23.62 -19.17
CA GLU A 385 -2.67 22.69 -19.35
C GLU A 385 -2.59 21.64 -18.23
N LEU A 386 -3.36 21.78 -17.14
CA LEU A 386 -3.35 20.83 -16.02
C LEU A 386 -3.77 19.43 -16.45
N GLU A 387 -2.93 18.45 -16.15
CA GLU A 387 -3.24 17.03 -16.22
C GLU A 387 -3.43 16.46 -14.80
N ILE A 388 -4.27 15.42 -14.66
CA ILE A 388 -4.50 14.78 -13.35
C ILE A 388 -3.20 14.19 -12.78
N SER A 389 -2.26 13.79 -13.64
CA SER A 389 -0.94 13.29 -13.28
C SER A 389 0.01 14.34 -12.71
N ASP A 390 -0.32 15.64 -12.78
CA ASP A 390 0.51 16.72 -12.21
C ASP A 390 0.40 16.80 -10.68
N ALA A 391 -0.54 16.06 -10.07
CA ALA A 391 -0.71 16.02 -8.63
C ALA A 391 0.50 15.35 -7.94
N GLU A 392 1.27 16.14 -7.20
CA GLU A 392 2.50 15.67 -6.53
C GLU A 392 2.28 15.23 -5.06
N SER A 393 1.07 15.43 -4.53
CA SER A 393 0.73 15.07 -3.15
C SER A 393 -0.77 15.00 -2.94
N GLY A 394 -1.23 14.14 -2.04
CA GLY A 394 -2.57 14.23 -1.46
C GLY A 394 -3.45 13.00 -1.64
N LEU A 395 -4.77 13.20 -1.57
CA LEU A 395 -5.79 12.16 -1.69
C LEU A 395 -6.56 12.32 -3.00
N LEU A 396 -6.48 11.32 -3.89
CA LEU A 396 -7.09 11.39 -5.21
C LEU A 396 -8.06 10.21 -5.45
N ALA A 397 -9.26 10.53 -5.92
CA ALA A 397 -10.16 9.57 -6.56
C ALA A 397 -10.71 10.21 -7.84
N ALA A 398 -9.79 10.63 -8.71
CA ALA A 398 -10.06 11.44 -9.90
C ALA A 398 -10.36 10.57 -11.14
N ALA A 399 -10.72 11.23 -12.25
CA ALA A 399 -10.89 10.61 -13.55
C ALA A 399 -10.16 11.39 -14.64
N ALA A 400 -9.00 10.89 -15.09
CA ALA A 400 -8.28 11.47 -16.22
C ALA A 400 -8.83 10.96 -17.57
N GLY A 401 -9.32 9.71 -17.61
CA GLY A 401 -9.80 9.04 -18.82
C GLY A 401 -11.30 9.22 -19.12
N THR A 402 -11.87 8.28 -19.87
CA THR A 402 -13.31 8.28 -20.21
C THR A 402 -14.17 7.63 -19.12
N GLY A 403 -13.55 6.86 -18.22
CA GLY A 403 -14.17 6.30 -17.02
C GLY A 403 -14.56 7.37 -16.02
N SER A 404 -15.57 7.07 -15.19
CA SER A 404 -16.00 7.99 -14.11
C SER A 404 -15.15 7.80 -12.84
N ALA A 405 -14.95 8.87 -12.10
CA ALA A 405 -14.27 8.89 -10.82
C ALA A 405 -15.05 8.14 -9.73
N GLY A 406 -14.33 7.62 -8.74
CA GLY A 406 -14.92 7.06 -7.53
C GLY A 406 -15.30 8.12 -6.50
N LYS A 407 -15.97 7.70 -5.44
CA LYS A 407 -16.31 8.55 -4.29
C LYS A 407 -15.12 8.65 -3.33
N LEU A 408 -14.91 9.83 -2.74
CA LEU A 408 -13.99 10.02 -1.62
C LEU A 408 -14.78 10.23 -0.32
N THR A 409 -14.53 9.42 0.70
CA THR A 409 -15.15 9.53 2.03
C THR A 409 -14.09 9.66 3.11
N ILE A 410 -14.19 10.68 3.95
CA ILE A 410 -13.33 10.88 5.12
C ILE A 410 -14.21 10.96 6.37
N ASP A 411 -14.07 10.00 7.26
CA ASP A 411 -14.68 10.00 8.59
C ASP A 411 -13.56 10.16 9.65
N THR A 412 -13.59 11.26 10.42
CA THR A 412 -12.56 11.53 11.43
C THR A 412 -13.03 12.46 12.55
N THR A 413 -12.20 12.66 13.58
CA THR A 413 -12.43 13.70 14.59
C THR A 413 -11.90 15.05 14.11
N ARG A 414 -10.68 15.11 13.56
CA ARG A 414 -10.09 16.33 13.00
C ARG A 414 -9.48 16.09 11.62
N LEU A 415 -9.83 16.93 10.65
CA LEU A 415 -9.22 16.93 9.32
C LEU A 415 -8.41 18.22 9.15
N THR A 416 -7.11 18.08 8.86
CA THR A 416 -6.20 19.22 8.62
C THR A 416 -5.52 19.06 7.28
N LEU A 417 -5.68 20.06 6.41
CA LEU A 417 -4.94 20.22 5.16
C LEU A 417 -4.06 21.45 5.28
N GLN A 418 -2.78 21.30 5.02
CA GLN A 418 -1.83 22.40 5.07
C GLN A 418 -0.81 22.38 3.94
N ASP A 419 -0.20 23.54 3.72
CA ASP A 419 1.01 23.73 2.92
C ASP A 419 0.97 23.06 1.53
N GLY A 420 -0.08 23.36 0.76
CA GLY A 420 -0.23 22.88 -0.61
C GLY A 420 -0.82 21.48 -0.75
N ALA A 421 -1.37 20.88 0.33
CA ALA A 421 -2.08 19.60 0.23
C ALA A 421 -3.26 19.68 -0.77
N LEU A 422 -3.52 18.57 -1.46
CA LEU A 422 -4.61 18.43 -2.44
C LEU A 422 -5.53 17.26 -2.06
N VAL A 423 -6.82 17.49 -2.02
CA VAL A 423 -7.85 16.44 -2.03
C VAL A 423 -8.71 16.65 -3.26
N SER A 424 -8.79 15.66 -4.13
CA SER A 424 -9.45 15.81 -5.43
C SER A 424 -10.19 14.59 -5.93
N THR A 425 -11.38 14.83 -6.48
CA THR A 425 -12.15 13.87 -7.30
C THR A 425 -12.47 14.42 -8.70
N THR A 426 -11.65 15.37 -9.16
CA THR A 426 -11.81 16.08 -10.43
C THR A 426 -11.82 15.13 -11.64
N THR A 427 -12.65 15.44 -12.64
CA THR A 427 -12.60 14.80 -13.96
C THR A 427 -11.87 15.67 -14.98
N GLY A 428 -10.93 15.07 -15.69
CA GLY A 428 -10.17 15.61 -16.83
C GLY A 428 -10.61 15.05 -18.18
N GLY A 429 -11.57 14.11 -18.21
CA GLY A 429 -12.04 13.47 -19.43
C GLY A 429 -13.56 13.56 -19.66
N THR A 430 -14.15 12.48 -20.18
CA THR A 430 -15.60 12.43 -20.49
C THR A 430 -16.44 11.79 -19.38
N GLY A 431 -15.81 11.06 -18.47
CA GLY A 431 -16.48 10.46 -17.31
C GLY A 431 -16.83 11.49 -16.25
N ALA A 432 -17.81 11.18 -15.40
CA ALA A 432 -18.20 12.07 -14.33
C ALA A 432 -17.14 12.13 -13.21
N GLY A 433 -17.01 13.30 -12.57
CA GLY A 433 -16.22 13.48 -11.34
C GLY A 433 -16.88 12.82 -10.13
N GLY A 434 -16.07 12.59 -9.09
CA GLY A 434 -16.48 11.87 -7.90
C GLY A 434 -17.12 12.76 -6.84
N ASN A 435 -18.04 12.21 -6.04
CA ASN A 435 -18.55 12.91 -4.86
C ASN A 435 -17.53 12.86 -3.72
N ILE A 436 -17.48 13.92 -2.91
CA ILE A 436 -16.71 13.97 -1.68
C ILE A 436 -17.66 14.09 -0.49
N VAL A 437 -17.44 13.26 0.54
CA VAL A 437 -18.16 13.32 1.81
C VAL A 437 -17.16 13.36 2.95
N VAL A 438 -17.21 14.42 3.75
CA VAL A 438 -16.39 14.59 4.95
C VAL A 438 -17.30 14.63 6.18
N ARG A 439 -16.97 13.81 7.18
CA ARG A 439 -17.55 13.89 8.52
C ARG A 439 -16.42 14.04 9.53
N ALA A 440 -16.19 15.28 9.95
CA ALA A 440 -15.17 15.63 10.93
C ALA A 440 -15.86 16.04 12.24
N SER A 441 -15.89 15.16 13.25
CA SER A 441 -16.74 15.34 14.43
C SER A 441 -16.41 16.58 15.28
N GLU A 442 -15.20 17.13 15.16
CA GLU A 442 -14.77 18.37 15.81
C GLU A 442 -14.45 19.48 14.80
N SER A 443 -13.48 19.27 13.90
CA SER A 443 -13.02 20.36 13.03
C SER A 443 -12.50 19.91 11.67
N MET A 444 -12.68 20.79 10.68
CA MET A 444 -11.99 20.74 9.39
C MET A 444 -11.22 22.05 9.18
N GLU A 445 -9.91 21.96 8.93
CA GLU A 445 -9.05 23.10 8.65
C GLU A 445 -8.36 22.96 7.28
N ILE A 446 -8.43 24.01 6.45
CA ILE A 446 -7.78 24.09 5.15
C ILE A 446 -6.92 25.36 5.12
N THR A 447 -5.60 25.19 5.15
CA THR A 447 -4.62 26.28 5.26
C THR A 447 -3.65 26.25 4.07
N GLY A 448 -3.88 27.12 3.08
CA GLY A 448 -3.03 27.15 1.87
C GLY A 448 -3.07 25.85 1.04
N SER A 449 -4.23 25.19 1.01
CA SER A 449 -4.46 23.87 0.42
C SER A 449 -5.74 23.83 -0.42
N LEU A 450 -5.89 22.79 -1.25
CA LEU A 450 -7.06 22.58 -2.11
C LEU A 450 -7.87 21.37 -1.67
N PHE A 451 -9.17 21.57 -1.48
CA PHE A 451 -10.14 20.50 -1.28
C PHE A 451 -11.24 20.65 -2.33
N VAL A 452 -11.18 19.84 -3.40
CA VAL A 452 -11.90 20.14 -4.63
C VAL A 452 -12.58 18.93 -5.27
N THR A 453 -13.73 19.18 -5.88
CA THR A 453 -14.31 18.33 -6.92
C THR A 453 -14.62 19.21 -8.11
N GLY A 454 -14.52 18.69 -9.33
CA GLY A 454 -14.80 19.52 -10.49
C GLY A 454 -14.54 18.90 -11.84
N THR A 455 -14.59 19.74 -12.86
CA THR A 455 -14.29 19.37 -14.25
C THR A 455 -13.19 20.28 -14.78
N LEU A 456 -12.17 19.74 -15.44
CA LEU A 456 -11.16 20.55 -16.12
C LEU A 456 -11.69 21.11 -17.44
N GLN A 457 -10.89 21.98 -18.08
CA GLN A 457 -11.25 22.50 -19.40
C GLN A 457 -11.41 21.36 -20.41
N ARG A 458 -12.24 21.56 -21.42
CA ARG A 458 -12.46 20.61 -22.55
C ARG A 458 -13.07 19.26 -22.15
N THR A 459 -13.56 19.13 -20.92
CA THR A 459 -14.30 17.96 -20.43
C THR A 459 -15.80 18.06 -20.73
N THR A 460 -16.47 16.91 -20.82
CA THR A 460 -17.93 16.81 -20.99
C THR A 460 -18.62 16.11 -19.82
N GLY A 461 -17.88 15.42 -18.96
CA GLY A 461 -18.41 14.84 -17.74
C GLY A 461 -18.84 15.91 -16.73
N ALA A 462 -19.86 15.62 -15.93
CA ALA A 462 -20.27 16.49 -14.82
C ALA A 462 -19.38 16.28 -13.60
N ALA A 463 -19.21 17.31 -12.77
CA ALA A 463 -18.54 17.19 -11.47
C ALA A 463 -19.41 16.43 -10.45
N GLY A 464 -18.77 15.93 -9.39
CA GLY A 464 -19.48 15.43 -8.21
C GLY A 464 -19.77 16.53 -7.21
N ASN A 465 -20.58 16.21 -6.20
CA ASN A 465 -20.91 17.10 -5.09
C ASN A 465 -19.90 16.99 -3.96
N LEU A 466 -19.83 18.03 -3.13
CA LEU A 466 -18.98 18.10 -1.95
C LEU A 466 -19.85 18.37 -0.71
N ASN A 467 -19.86 17.43 0.23
CA ASN A 467 -20.60 17.56 1.48
C ASN A 467 -19.64 17.51 2.68
N VAL A 468 -19.72 18.51 3.57
CA VAL A 468 -18.94 18.60 4.82
C VAL A 468 -19.88 18.66 6.01
N ASP A 469 -19.72 17.75 6.95
CA ASP A 469 -20.36 17.80 8.27
C ASP A 469 -19.28 17.97 9.35
N THR A 470 -19.33 19.06 10.12
CA THR A 470 -18.38 19.33 11.21
C THR A 470 -18.96 20.24 12.30
N LYS A 471 -18.22 20.52 13.37
CA LYS A 471 -18.56 21.63 14.28
C LYS A 471 -17.95 22.93 13.77
N GLN A 472 -16.66 22.91 13.45
CA GLN A 472 -15.92 24.09 13.03
C GLN A 472 -15.23 23.85 11.68
N LEU A 473 -15.53 24.71 10.70
CA LEU A 473 -14.80 24.77 9.43
C LEU A 473 -13.93 26.03 9.42
N ILE A 474 -12.62 25.87 9.23
CA ILE A 474 -11.67 26.96 9.05
C ILE A 474 -11.04 26.86 7.66
N VAL A 475 -11.17 27.91 6.86
CA VAL A 475 -10.49 28.04 5.57
C VAL A 475 -9.67 29.33 5.59
N GLN A 476 -8.36 29.19 5.54
CA GLN A 476 -7.46 30.32 5.73
C GLN A 476 -6.23 30.24 4.83
N ASP A 477 -5.51 31.34 4.78
CA ASP A 477 -4.17 31.43 4.20
C ASP A 477 -4.08 30.91 2.76
N GLY A 478 -5.12 31.14 1.96
CA GLY A 478 -5.20 30.70 0.56
C GLY A 478 -5.87 29.35 0.36
N GLY A 479 -6.42 28.75 1.43
CA GLY A 479 -7.19 27.51 1.36
C GLY A 479 -8.46 27.65 0.51
N LEU A 480 -8.81 26.59 -0.22
CA LEU A 480 -10.00 26.52 -1.07
C LEU A 480 -10.81 25.26 -0.78
N LEU A 481 -12.11 25.45 -0.61
CA LEU A 481 -13.13 24.41 -0.68
C LEU A 481 -13.97 24.63 -1.93
N GLN A 482 -13.93 23.73 -2.92
CA GLN A 482 -14.47 24.06 -4.25
C GLN A 482 -15.19 22.90 -4.96
N ALA A 483 -16.33 23.21 -5.58
CA ALA A 483 -17.05 22.36 -6.51
C ALA A 483 -17.18 23.07 -7.88
N PHE A 484 -16.19 22.96 -8.76
CA PHE A 484 -16.09 23.79 -9.98
C PHE A 484 -16.43 23.06 -11.28
N THR A 485 -16.68 23.81 -12.34
CA THR A 485 -16.67 23.29 -13.71
C THR A 485 -15.93 24.23 -14.64
N PHE A 486 -14.93 23.71 -15.36
CA PHE A 486 -14.24 24.42 -16.44
C PHE A 486 -14.62 23.89 -17.84
N GLY A 487 -15.39 22.81 -17.88
CA GLY A 487 -15.85 22.14 -19.10
C GLY A 487 -17.30 22.44 -19.48
N GLN A 488 -17.87 21.54 -20.29
CA GLN A 488 -19.27 21.61 -20.71
C GLN A 488 -20.23 20.93 -19.72
N GLY A 489 -19.73 19.98 -18.92
CA GLY A 489 -20.51 19.31 -17.89
C GLY A 489 -20.84 20.25 -16.72
N ALA A 490 -21.95 20.00 -16.03
CA ALA A 490 -22.33 20.80 -14.87
C ALA A 490 -21.32 20.66 -13.71
N GLY A 491 -21.13 21.73 -12.96
CA GLY A 491 -20.45 21.73 -11.67
C GLY A 491 -21.32 21.05 -10.60
N GLY A 492 -20.68 20.67 -9.50
CA GLY A 492 -21.35 20.04 -8.36
C GLY A 492 -21.80 21.05 -7.32
N ASN A 493 -22.74 20.64 -6.48
CA ASN A 493 -23.16 21.42 -5.32
C ASN A 493 -22.18 21.24 -4.17
N LEU A 494 -22.10 22.27 -3.32
CA LEU A 494 -21.29 22.31 -2.12
C LEU A 494 -22.20 22.55 -0.92
N LEU A 495 -22.27 21.59 0.00
CA LEU A 495 -23.00 21.68 1.26
C LEU A 495 -22.01 21.65 2.43
N VAL A 496 -22.07 22.68 3.28
CA VAL A 496 -21.34 22.72 4.56
C VAL A 496 -22.35 22.78 5.69
N ASN A 497 -22.37 21.77 6.55
CA ASN A 497 -23.04 21.80 7.84
C ASN A 497 -21.98 21.93 8.94
N ALA A 498 -21.81 23.13 9.47
CA ALA A 498 -20.89 23.43 10.56
C ALA A 498 -21.67 23.87 11.79
N SER A 499 -21.87 22.95 12.75
CA SER A 499 -22.79 23.18 13.87
C SER A 499 -22.40 24.32 14.82
N GLU A 500 -21.14 24.78 14.80
CA GLU A 500 -20.65 25.91 15.60
C GLU A 500 -20.21 27.11 14.75
N SER A 501 -19.24 26.94 13.85
CA SER A 501 -18.73 28.06 13.05
C SER A 501 -18.18 27.71 11.67
N VAL A 502 -18.23 28.71 10.77
CA VAL A 502 -17.44 28.76 9.54
C VAL A 502 -16.56 30.01 9.56
N GLU A 503 -15.26 29.85 9.44
CA GLU A 503 -14.27 30.93 9.50
C GLU A 503 -13.44 30.99 8.22
N LEU A 504 -13.60 32.08 7.47
CA LEU A 504 -12.87 32.38 6.23
C LEU A 504 -11.97 33.59 6.48
N LEU A 505 -10.67 33.40 6.70
CA LEU A 505 -9.87 34.39 7.46
C LEU A 505 -8.85 35.19 6.65
N ARG A 506 -8.20 34.63 5.63
CA ARG A 506 -7.10 35.33 4.93
C ARG A 506 -6.84 34.82 3.51
N THR A 507 -6.76 35.76 2.57
CA THR A 507 -6.16 35.57 1.25
C THR A 507 -4.74 36.16 1.26
N PRO A 508 -3.69 35.35 1.09
CA PRO A 508 -2.30 35.84 1.02
C PRO A 508 -2.09 36.82 -0.13
N ALA A 509 -1.18 37.77 0.05
CA ALA A 509 -0.75 38.65 -1.04
C ALA A 509 -0.09 37.79 -2.14
N GLY A 510 -0.46 38.02 -3.40
CA GLY A 510 0.03 37.23 -4.54
C GLY A 510 -0.74 35.93 -4.79
N ALA A 511 -1.74 35.60 -3.97
CA ALA A 511 -2.62 34.46 -4.23
C ALA A 511 -3.33 34.62 -5.59
N LEU A 512 -3.25 33.61 -6.47
CA LEU A 512 -3.91 33.63 -7.78
C LEU A 512 -5.43 33.72 -7.66
N VAL A 513 -5.98 33.02 -6.66
CA VAL A 513 -7.40 32.97 -6.33
C VAL A 513 -7.62 33.29 -4.85
N PRO A 514 -8.72 33.96 -4.48
CA PRO A 514 -9.01 34.26 -3.08
C PRO A 514 -9.26 32.99 -2.27
N ALA A 515 -8.87 32.96 -0.99
CA ALA A 515 -9.27 31.89 -0.08
C ALA A 515 -10.80 31.86 0.05
N GLY A 516 -11.40 30.67 0.19
CA GLY A 516 -12.85 30.61 0.34
C GLY A 516 -13.55 29.33 -0.10
N ILE A 517 -14.86 29.46 -0.24
CA ILE A 517 -15.80 28.41 -0.64
C ILE A 517 -16.39 28.78 -2.01
N PHE A 518 -16.24 27.91 -3.00
CA PHE A 518 -16.61 28.25 -4.38
C PHE A 518 -17.37 27.12 -5.10
N ALA A 519 -18.30 27.51 -5.96
CA ALA A 519 -18.92 26.61 -6.93
C ALA A 519 -18.97 27.27 -8.32
N ASN A 520 -17.78 27.44 -8.90
CA ASN A 520 -17.57 28.29 -10.07
C ASN A 520 -17.84 27.55 -11.39
N SER A 521 -18.27 28.31 -12.39
CA SER A 521 -18.26 27.93 -13.80
C SER A 521 -17.38 28.91 -14.59
N LEU A 522 -16.22 28.44 -15.06
CA LEU A 522 -15.26 29.25 -15.82
C LEU A 522 -14.98 28.62 -17.18
N PHE A 523 -14.64 29.40 -18.19
CA PHE A 523 -14.23 28.97 -19.54
C PHE A 523 -15.33 28.26 -20.36
N GLY A 524 -15.81 27.12 -19.89
CA GLY A 524 -16.82 26.29 -20.53
C GLY A 524 -18.25 26.79 -20.33
N THR A 525 -19.21 25.99 -20.81
CA THR A 525 -20.64 26.32 -20.79
C THR A 525 -21.42 25.59 -19.69
N GLY A 526 -20.76 24.72 -18.92
CA GLY A 526 -21.41 23.96 -17.85
C GLY A 526 -21.98 24.88 -16.78
N ALA A 527 -23.19 24.60 -16.27
CA ALA A 527 -23.73 25.37 -15.16
C ALA A 527 -22.88 25.19 -13.90
N GLY A 528 -22.64 26.27 -13.15
CA GLY A 528 -22.05 26.18 -11.81
C GLY A 528 -23.00 25.51 -10.83
N GLY A 529 -22.48 25.08 -9.68
CA GLY A 529 -23.29 24.48 -8.62
C GLY A 529 -23.81 25.49 -7.61
N ASN A 530 -24.67 25.00 -6.72
CA ASN A 530 -25.16 25.77 -5.57
C ASN A 530 -24.21 25.61 -4.37
N ILE A 531 -24.16 26.64 -3.53
CA ILE A 531 -23.50 26.61 -2.23
C ILE A 531 -24.56 26.75 -1.14
N GLU A 532 -24.56 25.82 -0.19
CA GLU A 532 -25.34 25.90 1.03
C GLU A 532 -24.41 25.78 2.24
N VAL A 533 -24.42 26.79 3.11
CA VAL A 533 -23.68 26.81 4.37
C VAL A 533 -24.67 26.93 5.51
N ASN A 534 -24.72 25.92 6.37
CA ASN A 534 -25.53 25.87 7.57
C ASN A 534 -24.62 26.02 8.79
N THR A 535 -24.66 27.18 9.46
CA THR A 535 -23.85 27.43 10.67
C THR A 535 -24.48 28.42 11.65
N GLN A 536 -24.07 28.38 12.92
CA GLN A 536 -24.50 29.37 13.92
C GLN A 536 -23.75 30.69 13.77
N ARG A 537 -22.51 30.65 13.28
CA ARG A 537 -21.65 31.83 13.16
C ARG A 537 -20.74 31.72 11.94
N MET A 538 -20.82 32.73 11.08
CA MET A 538 -19.89 32.90 9.96
C MET A 538 -18.97 34.10 10.19
N ILE A 539 -17.67 33.92 10.01
CA ILE A 539 -16.66 34.98 9.99
C ILE A 539 -16.03 35.03 8.61
N MET A 540 -16.04 36.20 7.96
CA MET A 540 -15.33 36.44 6.71
C MET A 540 -14.43 37.66 6.86
N GLN A 541 -13.12 37.47 6.79
CA GLN A 541 -12.10 38.49 6.97
C GLN A 541 -10.94 38.30 5.97
N GLY A 542 -10.05 39.29 5.90
CA GLY A 542 -8.78 39.16 5.17
C GLY A 542 -8.90 38.86 3.67
N GLY A 543 -10.01 39.26 3.03
CA GLY A 543 -10.23 39.09 1.58
C GLY A 543 -10.70 37.69 1.17
N ALA A 544 -11.13 36.85 2.11
CA ALA A 544 -11.74 35.56 1.81
C ALA A 544 -13.17 35.72 1.26
N GLN A 545 -13.64 34.76 0.47
CA GLN A 545 -14.90 34.87 -0.30
C GLN A 545 -15.76 33.62 -0.23
N VAL A 546 -17.06 33.80 -0.50
CA VAL A 546 -17.97 32.72 -0.90
C VAL A 546 -18.58 33.13 -2.23
N GLY A 547 -18.55 32.25 -3.24
CA GLY A 547 -19.01 32.65 -4.56
C GLY A 547 -19.37 31.51 -5.52
N THR A 548 -20.46 31.72 -6.26
CA THR A 548 -20.84 31.00 -7.47
C THR A 548 -20.51 31.89 -8.67
N GLN A 549 -19.28 31.81 -9.18
CA GLN A 549 -18.82 32.74 -10.22
C GLN A 549 -19.10 32.21 -11.63
N THR A 550 -19.51 33.10 -12.54
CA THR A 550 -19.49 32.88 -13.99
C THR A 550 -18.49 33.84 -14.62
N GLY A 551 -17.44 33.28 -15.21
CA GLY A 551 -16.22 34.05 -15.46
C GLY A 551 -15.54 34.53 -14.16
N SER A 552 -14.30 34.99 -14.24
CA SER A 552 -13.55 35.44 -13.07
C SER A 552 -12.41 36.38 -13.43
N LEU A 553 -11.90 37.11 -12.45
CA LEU A 553 -10.61 37.80 -12.52
C LEU A 553 -9.61 36.97 -11.73
N VAL A 554 -8.62 36.41 -12.42
CA VAL A 554 -7.59 35.58 -11.81
C VAL A 554 -6.25 36.29 -11.96
N GLY A 555 -5.67 36.74 -10.84
CA GLY A 555 -4.60 37.73 -10.86
C GLY A 555 -5.02 38.99 -11.63
N THR A 556 -4.42 39.21 -12.81
CA THR A 556 -4.78 40.31 -13.74
C THR A 556 -5.53 39.84 -14.99
N GLU A 557 -5.74 38.54 -15.15
CA GLU A 557 -6.39 37.97 -16.31
C GLU A 557 -7.90 37.91 -16.13
N ILE A 558 -8.64 38.41 -17.12
CA ILE A 558 -10.09 38.32 -17.15
C ILE A 558 -10.45 37.05 -17.91
N ILE A 559 -11.23 36.19 -17.25
CA ILE A 559 -11.92 35.05 -17.85
C ILE A 559 -13.37 35.48 -18.04
N PRO A 560 -13.79 35.94 -19.24
CA PRO A 560 -15.12 36.53 -19.45
C PRO A 560 -16.21 35.47 -19.74
N LEU A 561 -15.85 34.18 -19.72
CA LEU A 561 -16.70 33.08 -20.15
C LEU A 561 -17.00 32.14 -18.98
N GLY A 562 -18.22 31.63 -18.96
CA GLY A 562 -18.73 30.64 -18.01
C GLY A 562 -20.20 30.31 -18.33
N GLY A 563 -20.66 29.16 -17.84
CA GLY A 563 -22.08 28.83 -17.83
C GLY A 563 -22.85 29.63 -16.75
N PRO A 564 -24.16 29.40 -16.60
CA PRO A 564 -24.95 30.06 -15.56
C PRO A 564 -24.42 29.69 -14.16
N ALA A 565 -24.35 30.68 -13.27
CA ALA A 565 -24.00 30.47 -11.86
C ALA A 565 -25.16 29.83 -11.09
N GLY A 566 -24.84 29.17 -9.97
CA GLY A 566 -25.83 28.65 -9.02
C GLY A 566 -26.16 29.64 -7.90
N ASP A 567 -27.01 29.18 -6.98
CA ASP A 567 -27.47 29.94 -5.82
C ASP A 567 -26.50 29.80 -4.63
N ILE A 568 -26.52 30.80 -3.73
CA ILE A 568 -25.81 30.78 -2.46
C ILE A 568 -26.83 30.94 -1.33
N VAL A 569 -26.79 30.03 -0.36
CA VAL A 569 -27.54 30.05 0.89
C VAL A 569 -26.54 29.98 2.05
N LEU A 570 -26.62 30.93 2.99
CA LEU A 570 -25.71 31.07 4.14
C LEU A 570 -26.47 31.15 5.46
#